data_AF-A0A0P6WHV5-F1
#
_entry.id   AF-A0A0P6WHV5-F1
#
_cell.length_a   1.000
_cell.length_b   1.000
_cell.length_c   1.000
_cell.angle_alpha   90.00
_cell.angle_beta   90.00
_cell.angle_gamma   90.00
#
_symmetry.space_group_name_H-M   'P 1'
#
loop_
_entity.id
_entity.type
_entity.pdbx_description
1 polymer ?
#
loop_
_entity_poly.entity_id
_entity_poly.type
_entity_poly.pdbx_seq_one_letter_code
_entity_poly.pdbx_strand_id
1 'polypeptide(L)'
;MKLEITPTAKEKLNEIPEGKIIQLSFDMGSCDIVNNIYEMKVVERREAESDEKIIHSENLEFIVNEDFEDTYEHDLTIDFRNNFFVFKNRNQIFNNRIGLRYV
;
A
#
# COMPACT_ATOMS: atom_id res chain seq x y z
N MET A 1 11.33 0.51 -6.85
CA MET A 1 10.89 1.61 -5.97
C MET A 1 11.58 1.52 -4.62
N LYS A 2 11.84 2.66 -3.98
CA LYS A 2 12.23 2.75 -2.57
C LYS A 2 10.96 2.78 -1.71
N LEU A 3 10.72 1.72 -0.95
CA LEU A 3 9.58 1.62 -0.03
C LEU A 3 10.06 1.69 1.42
N GLU A 4 9.59 2.69 2.15
CA GLU A 4 9.86 2.89 3.57
C GLU A 4 8.57 2.71 4.36
N ILE A 5 8.63 2.01 5.49
CA ILE A 5 7.47 1.81 6.37
C ILE A 5 7.84 2.43 7.72
N THR A 6 7.04 3.36 8.22
CA THR A 6 7.32 3.98 9.53
C THR A 6 7.07 2.98 10.66
N PRO A 7 7.68 3.15 11.85
CA PRO A 7 7.44 2.25 12.97
C PRO A 7 5.96 2.07 13.32
N THR A 8 5.17 3.15 13.29
CA THR A 8 3.73 3.10 13.58
C THR A 8 2.95 2.31 12.53
N ALA A 9 3.33 2.42 11.25
CA ALA A 9 2.73 1.60 10.21
C ALA A 9 3.14 0.14 10.35
N LYS A 10 4.40 -0.15 10.67
CA LYS A 10 4.88 -1.53 10.89
C LYS A 10 4.13 -2.22 12.01
N GLU A 11 3.90 -1.55 13.13
CA GLU A 11 3.12 -2.10 14.24
C GLU A 11 1.76 -2.62 13.77
N LYS A 12 1.07 -1.85 12.91
CA LYS A 12 -0.21 -2.25 12.34
C LYS A 12 -0.13 -3.32 11.28
N LEU A 13 0.86 -3.26 10.40
CA LEU A 13 1.02 -4.27 9.35
C LEU A 13 1.49 -5.62 9.90
N ASN A 14 2.20 -5.63 11.03
CA ASN A 14 2.59 -6.87 11.72
C ASN A 14 1.42 -7.55 12.45
N GLU A 15 0.26 -6.89 12.59
CA GLU A 15 -0.98 -7.53 13.09
C GLU A 15 -1.64 -8.41 12.00
N ILE A 16 -1.16 -8.35 10.76
CA ILE A 16 -1.67 -9.16 9.65
C ILE A 16 -1.28 -10.62 9.86
N PRO A 17 -2.23 -11.58 9.78
CA PRO A 17 -1.93 -13.00 9.94
C PRO A 17 -0.91 -13.54 8.93
N GLU A 18 -0.15 -14.55 9.34
CA GLU A 18 0.70 -15.31 8.40
C GLU A 18 -0.13 -15.91 7.26
N GLY A 19 0.50 -16.09 6.09
CA GLY A 19 -0.17 -16.59 4.89
C GLY A 19 -1.03 -15.54 4.17
N LYS A 20 -1.06 -14.30 4.65
CA LYS A 20 -1.67 -13.17 3.95
C LYS A 20 -0.64 -12.31 3.23
N ILE A 21 -1.12 -11.53 2.27
CA ILE A 21 -0.35 -10.52 1.54
C ILE A 21 -1.13 -9.22 1.46
N ILE A 22 -0.43 -8.08 1.44
CA ILE A 22 -1.06 -6.76 1.32
C ILE A 22 -1.19 -6.44 -0.17
N GLN A 23 -2.39 -6.21 -0.67
CA GLN A 23 -2.59 -5.72 -2.03
C GLN A 23 -2.85 -4.20 -2.00
N LEU A 24 -2.01 -3.45 -2.71
CA LEU A 24 -2.21 -2.02 -2.97
C LEU A 24 -2.82 -1.87 -4.35
N SER A 25 -4.09 -1.49 -4.40
CA SER A 25 -4.82 -1.36 -5.66
C SER A 25 -5.47 0.01 -5.77
N PHE A 26 -5.63 0.48 -7.00
CA PHE A 26 -6.42 1.68 -7.26
C PHE A 26 -7.88 1.46 -6.82
N ASP A 27 -8.41 2.39 -6.04
CA ASP A 27 -9.81 2.41 -5.64
C ASP A 27 -10.66 2.97 -6.78
N MET A 28 -11.10 2.08 -7.67
CA MET A 28 -12.01 2.41 -8.76
C MET A 28 -13.41 2.85 -8.28
N GLY A 29 -13.74 2.68 -6.98
CA GLY A 29 -15.02 3.07 -6.39
C GLY A 29 -15.04 4.50 -5.85
N SER A 30 -13.88 5.15 -5.74
CA SER A 30 -13.81 6.53 -5.31
C SER A 30 -14.32 7.46 -6.42
N CYS A 31 -15.40 8.21 -6.13
CA CYS A 31 -15.86 9.31 -6.98
C CYS A 31 -14.87 10.49 -7.01
N ASP A 32 -13.80 10.44 -6.22
CA ASP A 32 -12.77 11.48 -6.11
C ASP A 32 -11.61 11.18 -7.07
N ILE A 33 -11.94 11.32 -8.36
CA ILE A 33 -11.11 11.01 -9.54
C ILE A 33 -9.78 11.80 -9.60
N VAL A 34 -9.60 12.80 -8.71
CA VAL A 34 -8.43 13.68 -8.68
C VAL A 34 -7.30 13.09 -7.85
N ASN A 35 -7.59 12.20 -6.89
CA ASN A 35 -6.65 11.83 -5.83
C ASN A 35 -5.96 10.47 -5.98
N ASN A 36 -6.13 9.77 -7.12
CA ASN A 36 -5.55 8.45 -7.36
C ASN A 36 -5.61 7.58 -6.10
N ILE A 37 -6.81 7.40 -5.54
CA ILE A 37 -6.94 6.82 -4.20
C ILE A 37 -6.55 5.35 -4.28
N TYR A 38 -5.48 4.98 -3.57
CA TYR A 38 -5.13 3.56 -3.39
C TYR A 38 -5.78 3.03 -2.11
N GLU A 39 -6.32 1.82 -2.20
CA GLU A 39 -6.78 1.06 -1.04
C GLU A 39 -5.74 0.02 -0.64
N MET A 40 -5.71 -0.31 0.66
CA MET A 40 -4.94 -1.43 1.19
C MET A 40 -5.89 -2.58 1.50
N LYS A 41 -5.69 -3.71 0.84
CA LYS A 41 -6.39 -4.96 1.11
C LYS A 41 -5.45 -5.98 1.72
N VAL A 42 -5.94 -6.77 2.65
CA VAL A 42 -5.30 -8.01 3.12
C VAL A 42 -6.01 -9.15 2.42
N VAL A 43 -5.28 -9.91 1.60
CA VAL A 43 -5.79 -11.03 0.81
C VAL A 43 -4.98 -12.30 1.09
N GLU A 44 -5.47 -13.46 0.65
CA GLU A 44 -4.68 -14.69 0.69
C GLU A 44 -3.38 -14.52 -0.11
N ARG A 45 -2.28 -15.05 0.41
CA ARG A 45 -1.02 -15.06 -0.31
C ARG A 45 -1.18 -15.84 -1.62
N ARG A 46 -0.83 -15.18 -2.72
CA ARG A 46 -0.87 -15.71 -4.08
C ARG A 46 0.32 -15.18 -4.87
N GLU A 47 0.55 -15.75 -6.05
CA GLU A 47 1.49 -15.21 -7.02
C GLU A 47 0.91 -13.93 -7.65
N ALA A 48 1.80 -13.07 -8.14
CA ALA A 48 1.40 -11.91 -8.94
C ALA A 48 0.77 -12.36 -10.26
N GLU A 49 -0.29 -11.67 -10.68
CA GLU A 49 -0.85 -11.82 -12.01
C GLU A 49 0.01 -11.09 -13.06
N SER A 50 -0.36 -11.20 -14.35
CA SER A 50 0.47 -10.67 -15.46
C SER A 50 0.76 -9.18 -15.37
N ASP A 51 -0.16 -8.41 -14.77
CA ASP A 51 -0.09 -6.95 -14.70
C ASP A 51 0.24 -6.47 -13.26
N GLU A 52 0.73 -7.39 -12.43
CA GLU A 52 1.09 -7.15 -11.05
C GLU A 52 2.54 -7.53 -10.77
N LYS A 53 3.07 -7.00 -9.66
CA LYS A 53 4.36 -7.39 -9.11
C LYS A 53 4.31 -7.46 -7.60
N ILE A 54 5.17 -8.29 -7.04
CA ILE A 54 5.37 -8.37 -5.59
C ILE A 54 6.57 -7.50 -5.21
N ILE A 55 6.34 -6.60 -4.26
CA ILE A 55 7.36 -5.78 -3.62
C ILE A 55 7.59 -6.34 -2.23
N HIS A 56 8.84 -6.68 -1.94
CA HIS A 56 9.26 -7.14 -0.62
C HIS A 56 9.83 -5.97 0.17
N SER A 57 9.34 -5.78 1.40
CA SER A 57 9.91 -4.82 2.34
C SER A 57 9.94 -5.43 3.73
N GLU A 58 11.15 -5.71 4.21
CA GLU A 58 11.38 -6.41 5.48
C GLU A 58 10.69 -7.78 5.49
N ASN A 59 9.73 -8.02 6.39
CA ASN A 59 8.98 -9.26 6.48
C ASN A 59 7.58 -9.17 5.83
N LEU A 60 7.32 -8.07 5.12
CA LEU A 60 6.04 -7.79 4.50
C LEU A 60 6.14 -7.91 2.98
N GLU A 61 5.07 -8.38 2.39
CA GLU A 61 4.92 -8.52 0.94
C GLU A 61 3.73 -7.70 0.48
N PHE A 62 3.94 -6.99 -0.63
CA PHE A 62 2.95 -6.12 -1.23
C PHE A 62 2.72 -6.55 -2.67
N ILE A 63 1.48 -6.84 -3.06
CA ILE A 63 1.08 -6.97 -4.46
C ILE A 63 0.65 -5.58 -4.94
N VAL A 64 1.25 -5.13 -6.04
CA VAL A 64 0.92 -3.84 -6.67
C VAL A 64 0.84 -4.01 -8.18
N ASN A 65 0.13 -3.12 -8.87
CA ASN A 65 0.14 -3.09 -10.34
C ASN A 65 1.52 -2.68 -10.89
N GLU A 66 1.82 -3.03 -12.14
CA GLU A 66 3.11 -2.69 -12.77
C GLU A 66 3.44 -1.19 -12.73
N ASP A 67 2.43 -0.34 -12.97
CA ASP A 67 2.49 1.13 -13.04
C ASP A 67 2.45 1.83 -11.67
N PHE A 68 2.31 1.06 -10.58
CA PHE A 68 2.21 1.59 -9.22
C PHE A 68 3.39 2.50 -8.86
N GLU A 69 4.61 2.08 -9.21
CA GLU A 69 5.82 2.81 -8.82
C GLU A 69 5.93 4.19 -9.46
N ASP A 70 5.42 4.33 -10.69
CA ASP A 70 5.45 5.59 -11.44
C ASP A 70 4.54 6.63 -10.77
N THR A 71 3.41 6.16 -10.20
CA THR A 71 2.49 7.02 -9.44
C THR A 71 3.15 7.64 -8.22
N TYR A 72 4.13 6.94 -7.62
CA TYR A 72 4.82 7.35 -6.40
C TYR A 72 6.24 7.85 -6.66
N GLU A 73 6.57 8.24 -7.91
CA GLU A 73 7.91 8.72 -8.28
C GLU A 73 9.05 7.77 -7.84
N HIS A 74 8.76 6.46 -7.80
CA HIS A 74 9.64 5.42 -7.24
C HIS A 74 10.11 5.64 -5.79
N ASP A 75 9.48 6.49 -4.98
CA ASP A 75 9.74 6.67 -3.54
C ASP A 75 8.42 6.77 -2.76
N LEU A 76 8.15 5.77 -1.92
CA LEU A 76 6.94 5.70 -1.10
C LEU A 76 7.31 5.46 0.36
N THR A 77 6.73 6.28 1.24
CA THR A 77 6.70 6.07 2.68
C THR A 77 5.27 5.76 3.10
N ILE A 78 5.05 4.58 3.68
CA ILE A 78 3.80 4.18 4.33
C ILE A 78 3.89 4.54 5.81
N ASP A 79 3.00 5.42 6.25
CA ASP A 79 2.88 5.88 7.64
C ASP A 79 1.49 5.54 8.19
N PHE A 80 1.33 5.57 9.51
CA PHE A 80 0.04 5.33 10.17
C PHE A 80 -0.20 6.38 11.25
N ARG A 81 -1.30 7.14 11.09
CA ARG A 81 -1.68 8.24 11.99
C ARG A 81 -3.20 8.40 12.00
N ASN A 82 -3.77 8.79 13.14
CA ASN A 82 -5.21 9.03 13.29
C ASN A 82 -6.10 7.86 12.81
N ASN A 83 -5.65 6.62 13.01
CA ASN A 83 -6.32 5.40 12.59
C ASN A 83 -6.41 5.17 11.07
N PHE A 84 -5.58 5.86 10.28
CA PHE A 84 -5.48 5.67 8.84
C PHE A 84 -4.01 5.52 8.41
N PHE A 85 -3.81 4.77 7.33
CA PHE A 85 -2.55 4.76 6.61
C PHE A 85 -2.41 6.02 5.75
N VAL A 86 -1.18 6.49 5.61
CA VAL A 86 -0.79 7.67 4.87
C VAL A 86 0.33 7.30 3.91
N PHE A 87 0.12 7.54 2.63
CA PHE A 87 1.13 7.38 1.59
C PHE A 87 1.72 8.74 1.25
N LYS A 88 3.03 8.88 1.42
CA LYS A 88 3.76 10.13 1.23
C LYS A 88 5.18 9.84 0.76
N ASN A 89 5.89 10.85 0.30
CA ASN A 89 7.34 10.81 0.19
C ASN A 89 7.95 12.05 0.86
N ARG A 90 9.22 12.36 0.55
CA ARG A 90 9.89 13.56 1.09
C ARG A 90 9.31 14.88 0.57
N ASN A 91 8.65 14.86 -0.59
CA ASN A 91 8.18 16.05 -1.30
C ASN A 91 6.70 16.35 -1.02
N GLN A 92 5.86 15.32 -0.88
CA GLN A 92 4.41 15.47 -0.81
C GLN A 92 3.71 14.31 -0.08
N ILE A 93 2.45 14.52 0.27
CA ILE A 93 1.52 13.47 0.70
C ILE A 93 0.64 13.14 -0.50
N PHE A 94 0.64 11.87 -0.92
CA PHE A 94 -0.18 11.38 -2.02
C PHE A 94 -1.59 11.06 -1.55
N ASN A 95 -1.71 10.32 -0.43
CA ASN A 95 -2.98 9.90 0.14
C ASN A 95 -2.87 9.93 1.67
N ASN A 96 -3.79 10.60 2.35
CA ASN A 96 -3.71 10.83 3.80
C ASN A 96 -4.74 10.03 4.62
N ARG A 97 -5.59 9.25 3.95
CA ARG A 97 -6.68 8.51 4.61
C ARG A 97 -6.94 7.18 3.92
N ILE A 98 -5.99 6.25 4.07
CA ILE A 98 -6.09 4.91 3.51
C ILE A 98 -6.52 3.94 4.61
N GLY A 99 -7.59 3.19 4.37
CA GLY A 99 -8.04 2.12 5.26
C GLY A 99 -7.35 0.80 4.91
N LEU A 100 -7.31 -0.11 5.89
CA LEU A 100 -6.93 -1.51 5.69
C LEU A 100 -8.18 -2.39 5.74
N ARG A 101 -8.47 -3.09 4.65
CA ARG A 101 -9.63 -3.97 4.53
C ARG A 101 -9.19 -5.42 4.42
N TYR A 102 -9.87 -6.31 5.12
CA TYR A 102 -9.68 -7.76 4.97
C TYR A 102 -10.72 -8.26 3.95
N VAL A 103 -10.25 -8.95 2.90
CA VAL A 103 -11.08 -9.47 1.80
C VAL A 103 -10.94 -10.99 1.74
#